data_AF-A0A3D0WSY9-F1
#
_entry.id   AF-A0A3D0WSY9-F1
#
_cell.length_a   1.000
_cell.length_b   1.000
_cell.length_c   1.000
_cell.angle_alpha   90.00
_cell.angle_beta   90.00
_cell.angle_gamma   90.00
#
_symmetry.space_group_name_H-M   'P 1'
#
loop_
_entity.id
_entity.type
_entity.pdbx_description
1 polymer ?
#
loop_
_entity_poly.entity_id
_entity_poly.type
_entity_poly.pdbx_seq_one_letter_code
_entity_poly.pdbx_strand_id
1 'polypeptide(L)' 'YASLRLNQTYKFDPIPEGADANYILGGQANLWTEQVYNIRQAEYMTWPRGFAVSESLWSPKERKDWDQFVLKTENHF' A
#
# COMPACT_ATOMS: atom_id res chain seq x y z
N TYR A 1 18.55 4.56 4.39
CA TYR A 1 17.10 4.62 4.07
C TYR A 1 16.45 3.33 4.52
N ALA A 2 15.31 3.38 5.20
CA ALA A 2 14.55 2.18 5.55
C ALA A 2 13.94 1.56 4.28
N SER A 3 14.01 0.25 4.11
CA SER A 3 13.41 -0.44 2.97
C SER A 3 11.91 -0.63 3.18
N LEU A 4 11.07 -0.13 2.26
CA LEU A 4 9.62 -0.32 2.30
C LEU A 4 9.20 -1.57 1.51
N ARG A 5 9.22 -2.72 2.19
CA ARG A 5 8.80 -4.02 1.63
C ARG A 5 7.27 -4.14 1.56
N LEU A 6 6.76 -5.00 0.69
CA LEU A 6 5.31 -5.19 0.49
C LEU A 6 4.56 -5.49 1.80
N ASN A 7 5.08 -6.39 2.63
CA ASN A 7 4.48 -6.72 3.93
C ASN A 7 4.45 -5.52 4.89
N GLN A 8 5.44 -4.64 4.82
CA GLN A 8 5.47 -3.41 5.62
C GLN A 8 4.46 -2.40 5.10
N THR A 9 4.33 -2.25 3.78
CA THR A 9 3.30 -1.42 3.15
C THR A 9 1.90 -1.91 3.53
N TYR A 10 1.68 -3.22 3.55
CA TYR A 10 0.38 -3.80 3.94
C TYR A 10 0.02 -3.58 5.41
N LYS A 11 0.98 -3.34 6.29
CA LYS A 11 0.71 -3.01 7.70
C LYS A 11 0.24 -1.57 7.93
N PHE A 12 0.22 -0.75 6.88
CA PHE A 12 -0.25 0.63 6.99
C PHE A 12 -1.71 0.69 7.47
N ASP A 13 -1.96 1.55 8.46
CA ASP A 13 -3.29 1.88 8.96
C ASP A 13 -3.55 3.36 8.68
N PRO A 14 -4.63 3.70 7.95
CA PRO A 14 -4.95 5.10 7.67
C PRO A 14 -5.31 5.91 8.92
N ILE A 15 -5.67 5.27 10.04
CA ILE A 15 -6.04 5.94 11.30
C ILE A 15 -4.96 5.61 12.34
N PRO A 16 -4.00 6.53 12.58
CA PRO A 16 -2.99 6.34 13.61
C PRO A 16 -3.60 6.19 15.00
N GLU A 17 -2.92 5.47 15.89
CA GLU A 17 -3.35 5.34 17.27
C GLU A 17 -3.45 6.71 17.96
N GLY A 18 -4.60 6.98 18.57
CA GLY A 18 -4.89 8.27 19.23
C GLY A 18 -5.33 9.40 18.30
N ALA A 19 -5.41 9.20 16.99
CA ALA A 19 -5.95 10.18 16.06
C ALA A 19 -7.48 10.14 16.01
N ASP A 20 -8.11 11.32 15.85
CA ASP A 20 -9.54 11.41 15.57
C ASP A 20 -9.78 11.14 14.07
N ALA A 21 -10.46 10.05 13.78
CA ALA A 21 -10.79 9.60 12.43
C ALA A 21 -11.60 10.64 11.63
N ASN A 22 -12.35 11.53 12.29
CA ASN A 22 -13.18 12.54 11.62
C ASN A 22 -12.36 13.59 10.86
N TYR A 23 -11.08 13.77 11.19
CA TYR A 23 -10.19 14.70 10.50
C TYR A 23 -9.37 14.05 9.37
N ILE A 24 -9.55 12.74 9.14
CA ILE A 24 -8.77 11.99 8.15
C ILE A 24 -9.63 11.75 6.91
N LEU A 25 -9.27 12.42 5.80
CA LEU A 25 -9.98 12.28 4.52
C LEU A 25 -9.63 10.98 3.76
N GLY A 26 -8.47 10.40 4.04
CA GLY A 26 -7.95 9.24 3.34
C GLY A 26 -6.43 9.16 3.41
N GLY A 27 -5.82 8.47 2.45
CA GLY A 27 -4.36 8.35 2.37
C GLY A 27 -3.86 8.32 0.93
N GLN A 28 -2.54 8.41 0.79
CA GLN A 28 -1.86 8.51 -0.50
C GLN A 28 -0.52 7.77 -0.44
N ALA A 29 -0.08 7.22 -1.57
CA ALA A 29 1.27 6.69 -1.75
C ALA A 29 1.94 7.39 -2.92
N ASN A 30 3.16 7.86 -2.70
CA ASN A 30 3.92 8.65 -3.66
C ASN A 30 5.03 7.83 -4.28
N LEU A 31 5.18 7.95 -5.59
CA LEU A 31 6.37 7.50 -6.31
C LEU A 31 7.23 8.72 -6.66
N TRP A 32 8.34 8.87 -5.97
CA TRP A 32 9.37 9.85 -6.32
C TRP A 32 10.30 9.26 -7.40
N THR A 33 10.64 10.06 -8.40
CA THR A 33 11.22 9.57 -9.66
C THR A 33 12.68 9.96 -9.88
N GLU A 34 13.39 10.41 -8.84
CA GLU A 34 14.80 10.83 -8.95
C GLU A 34 15.71 9.72 -9.48
N GLN A 35 15.33 8.46 -9.28
CA GLN A 35 16.05 7.26 -9.73
C GLN A 35 15.15 6.31 -10.55
N VAL A 36 14.09 6.83 -11.17
CA VAL A 36 13.16 6.06 -12.02
C VAL A 36 13.26 6.58 -13.45
N TYR A 37 13.90 5.82 -14.33
CA TYR A 37 14.34 6.30 -15.64
C TYR A 37 13.41 5.94 -16.81
N ASN A 38 12.44 5.04 -16.58
CA ASN A 38 11.48 4.63 -17.61
C ASN A 38 10.20 4.08 -16.97
N ILE A 39 9.16 3.94 -17.79
CA ILE A 39 7.84 3.50 -17.33
C ILE A 39 7.86 2.08 -16.75
N ARG A 40 8.67 1.18 -17.30
CA ARG A 40 8.83 -0.19 -16.79
C ARG A 40 9.37 -0.18 -15.36
N GLN A 41 10.33 0.68 -15.05
CA GLN A 41 10.83 0.86 -13.68
C GLN A 41 9.76 1.47 -12.78
N ALA A 42 8.98 2.45 -13.27
CA ALA A 42 7.89 3.05 -12.49
C ALA A 42 6.83 2.00 -12.12
N GLU A 43 6.44 1.15 -13.05
CA GLU A 43 5.51 0.03 -12.82
C GLU A 43 6.07 -0.99 -11.82
N TYR A 44 7.33 -1.39 -11.99
CA TYR A 44 8.02 -2.30 -11.05
C TYR A 44 8.12 -1.73 -9.63
N MET A 45 8.29 -0.41 -9.50
CA MET A 45 8.35 0.24 -8.19
C MET A 45 6.95 0.43 -7.59
N THR A 46 5.92 0.60 -8.42
CA THR A 46 4.54 0.82 -7.97
C THR A 46 3.88 -0.49 -7.57
N TRP A 47 3.94 -1.51 -8.43
CA TRP A 47 3.24 -2.78 -8.25
C TRP A 47 4.18 -3.84 -7.66
N PRO A 48 3.70 -4.67 -6.72
CA PRO A 48 2.32 -4.77 -6.20
C PRO A 48 2.02 -3.87 -4.98
N ARG A 49 2.93 -2.99 -4.56
CA ARG A 49 2.73 -2.15 -3.35
C ARG A 49 1.51 -1.23 -3.45
N GLY A 50 1.16 -0.79 -4.64
CA GLY A 50 -0.08 -0.03 -4.89
C GLY A 50 -1.32 -0.77 -4.40
N PHE A 51 -1.42 -2.09 -4.61
CA PHE A 51 -2.56 -2.89 -4.13
C PHE A 51 -2.66 -2.92 -2.62
N ALA A 52 -1.53 -3.01 -1.91
CA ALA A 52 -1.50 -2.99 -0.45
C ALA A 52 -2.02 -1.65 0.12
N VAL A 53 -1.70 -0.54 -0.55
CA VAL A 53 -2.21 0.79 -0.19
C VAL A 53 -3.71 0.88 -0.48
N SER A 54 -4.15 0.48 -1.67
CA SER A 54 -5.57 0.47 -2.04
C SER A 54 -6.41 -0.36 -1.08
N GLU A 55 -5.95 -1.55 -0.68
CA GLU A 55 -6.66 -2.39 0.29
C GLU A 55 -6.73 -1.73 1.67
N SER A 56 -5.65 -1.07 2.11
CA SER A 56 -5.62 -0.35 3.39
C SER A 56 -6.53 0.88 3.44
N LEU A 57 -6.80 1.50 2.29
CA LEU A 57 -7.65 2.70 2.20
C LEU A 57 -9.12 2.38 1.89
N TRP A 58 -9.40 1.25 1.26
CA TRP A 58 -10.74 0.90 0.81
C TRP A 58 -11.43 -0.17 1.67
N SER A 59 -10.68 -1.18 2.14
CA SER A 59 -11.28 -2.31 2.84
C SER A 59 -11.42 -2.01 4.34
N PRO A 60 -12.49 -2.51 4.99
CA PRO A 60 -12.60 -2.47 6.45
C PRO A 60 -11.39 -3.13 7.11
N LYS A 61 -10.91 -2.54 8.20
CA LYS A 61 -9.71 -3.00 8.92
C LYS A 61 -9.81 -4.46 9.37
N GLU A 62 -11.02 -4.89 9.76
CA GLU A 62 -11.31 -6.24 10.25
C GLU A 62 -11.18 -7.31 9.15
N ARG A 63 -11.18 -6.89 7.87
CA ARG A 63 -11.02 -7.78 6.72
C ARG A 63 -9.61 -7.81 6.16
N LYS A 64 -8.65 -7.09 6.77
CA LYS A 64 -7.25 -7.18 6.35
C LYS A 64 -6.67 -8.51 6.80
N ASP A 65 -6.33 -9.33 5.82
CA ASP A 65 -5.71 -10.63 5.99
C ASP A 65 -4.56 -10.75 4.99
N TRP A 66 -3.34 -10.93 5.52
CA TRP A 66 -2.13 -10.95 4.71
C TRP A 66 -2.09 -12.14 3.75
N ASP A 67 -2.51 -13.32 4.19
CA ASP A 67 -2.42 -14.53 3.38
C ASP A 67 -3.44 -14.47 2.23
N GLN A 68 -4.66 -13.98 2.50
CA GLN A 68 -5.64 -13.70 1.45
C GLN A 68 -5.19 -12.59 0.49
N PHE A 69 -4.55 -11.55 1.01
CA PHE A 69 -3.98 -10.48 0.17
C PHE A 69 -2.94 -11.04 -0.81
N VAL A 70 -2.01 -11.88 -0.33
CA VAL A 70 -0.98 -12.51 -1.17
C VAL A 70 -1.65 -13.38 -2.23
N LEU A 71 -2.59 -14.25 -1.85
CA LEU A 71 -3.32 -15.11 -2.80
C LEU A 71 -4.04 -14.31 -3.89
N LYS A 72 -4.75 -13.23 -3.52
CA LYS A 72 -5.43 -12.34 -4.50
C LYS A 72 -4.44 -11.64 -5.41
N THR A 73 -3.30 -11.21 -4.86
CA THR A 73 -2.25 -10.51 -5.61
C THR A 73 -1.60 -11.45 -6.61
N GLU A 74 -1.26 -12.67 -6.21
CA GLU A 74 -0.70 -13.70 -7.09
C GLU A 74 -1.69 -14.08 -8.21
N ASN A 75 -2.98 -14.23 -7.91
CA ASN A 75 -4.02 -14.50 -8.91
C ASN A 75 -4.26 -13.36 -9.91
N HIS A 76 -3.82 -12.13 -9.61
CA HIS A 76 -3.96 -10.97 -10.49
C HIS A 76 -2.85 -10.92 -11.56
N PHE A 77 -1.73 -11.61 -11.34
CA PHE A 77 -0.60 -11.69 -12.27
C PHE A 77 -0.62 -12.99 -13.07
#